data_AF-R7WSB5-F1
#
_entry.id   AF-R7WSB5-F1
#
_cell.length_a   1.000
_cell.length_b   1.000
_cell.length_c   1.000
_cell.angle_alpha   90.00
_cell.angle_beta   90.00
_cell.angle_gamma   90.00
#
_symmetry.space_group_name_H-M   'P 1'
#
loop_
_entity.id
_entity.type
_entity.pdbx_description
1 polymer ?
#
loop_
_entity_poly.entity_id
_entity_poly.type
_entity_poly.pdbx_seq_one_letter_code
_entity_poly.pdbx_strand_id
1 'polypeptide(L)'
;MIIDSLAVQVDGPKAAESDFTMDWNVTDDDSRVRLTLSNGALTHRTDRPEAPITGTSDATLTLSKRQLLGALSGQGLGDITVAGDEDVFGRLLALLVTPDPRFAIVTP
;
A
#
# COMPACT_ATOMS: atom_id res chain seq x y z
N MET A 1 2.40 10.71 5.83
CA MET A 1 1.69 9.50 6.32
C MET A 1 2.54 8.27 6.01
N ILE A 2 2.27 7.10 6.60
CA ILE A 2 3.06 5.87 6.30
C ILE A 2 3.00 5.47 4.82
N ILE A 3 1.90 5.79 4.14
CA ILE A 3 1.70 5.49 2.71
C ILE A 3 2.67 6.26 1.82
N ASP A 4 3.00 7.51 2.16
CA ASP A 4 4.03 8.28 1.44
C ASP A 4 5.39 7.58 1.50
N SER A 5 5.69 6.97 2.65
CA SER A 5 6.93 6.20 2.82
C SER A 5 6.92 4.93 1.98
N LEU A 6 5.78 4.29 1.76
CA LEU A 6 5.65 3.15 0.85
C LEU A 6 5.80 3.58 -0.61
N ALA A 7 5.21 4.72 -0.98
CA ALA A 7 5.26 5.22 -2.35
C ALA A 7 6.70 5.50 -2.83
N VAL A 8 7.57 6.04 -1.96
CA VAL A 8 8.98 6.26 -2.28
C VAL A 8 9.82 4.98 -2.33
N GLN A 9 9.30 3.88 -1.77
CA GLN A 9 9.96 2.56 -1.77
C GLN A 9 9.56 1.71 -2.97
N VAL A 10 8.67 2.16 -3.85
CA VAL A 10 8.27 1.37 -5.03
C VAL A 10 9.45 1.25 -6.01
N ASP A 11 9.76 0.02 -6.40
CA ASP A 11 10.61 -0.29 -7.55
C ASP A 11 9.84 0.05 -8.84
N GLY A 12 9.99 1.28 -9.32
CA GLY A 12 9.31 1.78 -10.52
C GLY A 12 9.49 0.89 -11.75
N PRO A 13 10.73 0.53 -12.15
CA PRO A 13 10.98 -0.39 -13.26
C PRO A 13 10.30 -1.75 -13.11
N LYS A 14 10.33 -2.37 -11.92
CA LYS A 14 9.66 -3.65 -11.67
C LYS A 14 8.13 -3.51 -11.66
N ALA A 15 7.62 -2.37 -11.21
CA ALA A 15 6.20 -2.06 -11.12
C ALA A 15 5.59 -1.50 -12.42
N ALA A 16 6.38 -1.32 -13.48
CA ALA A 16 5.96 -0.62 -14.71
C ALA A 16 4.70 -1.24 -15.35
N GLU A 17 4.63 -2.58 -15.38
CA GLU A 17 3.52 -3.36 -15.96
C GLU A 17 2.51 -3.85 -14.89
N SER A 18 2.64 -3.38 -13.64
CA SER A 18 1.74 -3.75 -12.56
C SER A 18 0.74 -2.63 -12.29
N ASP A 19 -0.54 -2.94 -12.44
CA ASP A 19 -1.63 -2.08 -12.00
C ASP A 19 -2.48 -2.81 -10.95
N PHE A 20 -2.89 -2.07 -9.91
CA PHE A 20 -3.94 -2.48 -8.98
C PHE A 20 -4.48 -1.30 -8.19
N THR A 21 -5.67 -1.50 -7.65
CA THR A 21 -6.34 -0.63 -6.69
C THR A 21 -6.64 -1.40 -5.41
N MET A 22 -6.26 -0.83 -4.27
CA MET A 22 -6.47 -1.44 -2.97
C MET A 22 -7.05 -0.42 -2.00
N ASP A 23 -8.09 -0.80 -1.26
CA ASP A 23 -8.68 0.04 -0.22
C ASP A 23 -8.27 -0.44 1.16
N TRP A 24 -7.88 0.49 2.02
CA TRP A 24 -7.65 0.26 3.44
C TRP A 24 -8.75 0.95 4.23
N ASN A 25 -9.61 0.15 4.87
CA ASN A 25 -10.60 0.61 5.85
C ASN A 25 -9.96 0.54 7.24
N VAL A 26 -9.50 1.69 7.73
CA VAL A 26 -8.79 1.83 9.01
C VAL A 26 -9.81 2.07 10.12
N THR A 27 -10.13 0.98 10.82
CA THR A 27 -11.27 0.88 11.76
C THR A 27 -11.16 1.78 13.00
N ASP A 28 -9.96 2.03 13.52
CA ASP A 28 -9.71 2.85 14.70
C ASP A 28 -9.70 4.36 14.40
N ASP A 29 -9.63 4.73 13.11
CA ASP A 29 -9.67 6.11 12.62
C ASP A 29 -10.97 6.46 11.88
N ASP A 30 -11.86 5.47 11.67
CA ASP A 30 -13.03 5.57 10.80
C ASP A 30 -12.70 6.20 9.44
N SER A 31 -11.57 5.77 8.85
CA SER A 31 -11.05 6.35 7.61
C SER A 31 -10.85 5.27 6.56
N ARG A 32 -11.11 5.65 5.31
CA ARG A 32 -10.84 4.82 4.14
C ARG A 32 -9.81 5.50 3.26
N VAL A 33 -8.79 4.75 2.85
CA VAL A 33 -7.77 5.23 1.93
C VAL A 33 -7.67 4.27 0.76
N ARG A 34 -7.80 4.79 -0.47
CA ARG A 34 -7.51 4.03 -1.69
C ARG A 34 -6.06 4.24 -2.07
N LEU A 35 -5.36 3.14 -2.28
CA LEU A 35 -4.09 3.09 -2.97
C LEU A 35 -4.32 2.69 -4.43
N THR A 36 -3.60 3.34 -5.32
CA THR A 36 -3.57 2.99 -6.75
C THR A 36 -2.13 2.88 -7.18
N LEU A 37 -1.72 1.70 -7.60
CA LEU A 37 -0.47 1.50 -8.32
C LEU A 37 -0.77 1.55 -9.82
N SER A 38 -0.08 2.42 -10.53
CA SER A 38 -0.09 2.41 -11.99
C SER A 38 1.16 3.08 -12.57
N ASN A 39 1.64 2.59 -13.72
CA ASN A 39 2.84 3.10 -14.40
C ASN A 39 4.06 3.17 -13.46
N GLY A 40 4.22 2.17 -12.58
CA GLY A 40 5.30 2.13 -11.59
C GLY A 40 5.20 3.15 -10.44
N ALA A 41 4.08 3.84 -10.28
CA ALA A 41 3.86 4.83 -9.21
C ALA A 41 2.71 4.41 -8.30
N LEU A 42 2.95 4.46 -6.98
CA LEU A 42 1.91 4.27 -5.96
C LEU A 42 1.38 5.64 -5.53
N THR A 43 0.10 5.86 -5.74
CA THR A 43 -0.63 7.04 -5.30
C THR A 43 -1.67 6.64 -4.26
N HIS A 44 -2.14 7.62 -3.48
CA HIS A 44 -3.20 7.37 -2.51
C HIS A 44 -4.18 8.54 -2.44
N ARG A 45 -5.43 8.23 -2.09
CA ARG A 45 -6.48 9.21 -1.84
C ARG A 45 -7.27 8.80 -0.60
N THR A 46 -7.44 9.73 0.31
CA THR A 46 -8.32 9.54 1.49
C THR A 46 -9.75 9.85 1.09
N ASP A 47 -10.69 9.02 1.53
CA ASP A 47 -12.12 9.24 1.33
C ASP A 47 -12.57 10.49 2.08
N ARG A 48 -13.31 11.37 1.38
CA ARG A 48 -13.84 12.61 1.96
C ARG A 48 -15.20 12.94 1.36
N PRO A 49 -16.11 13.59 2.11
CA PRO A 49 -17.43 13.96 1.60
C PRO A 49 -17.40 14.75 0.28
N GLU A 50 -16.45 15.66 0.13
CA GLU A 50 -16.28 16.50 -1.07
C GLU A 50 -15.63 15.76 -2.26
N ALA A 51 -14.99 14.61 -2.02
CA ALA A 51 -14.26 13.85 -3.03
C ALA A 51 -14.32 12.34 -2.71
N PRO A 52 -15.52 11.73 -2.77
CA PRO A 52 -15.70 10.36 -2.32
C PRO A 52 -14.91 9.37 -3.18
N ILE A 53 -14.48 8.27 -2.57
CA ILE A 53 -13.92 7.12 -3.27
C ILE A 53 -15.07 6.38 -3.97
N THR A 54 -15.01 6.34 -5.29
CA THR A 54 -16.00 5.69 -6.16
C THR A 54 -15.36 4.54 -6.95
N GLY A 55 -16.19 3.61 -7.43
CA GLY A 55 -15.73 2.43 -8.17
C GLY A 55 -15.19 1.30 -7.28
N THR A 56 -14.96 0.15 -7.91
CA THR A 56 -14.44 -1.06 -7.26
C THR A 56 -12.94 -0.97 -7.02
N SER A 57 -12.47 -1.66 -5.98
CA SER A 57 -11.06 -1.97 -5.76
C SER A 57 -10.80 -3.45 -6.05
N ASP A 58 -9.57 -3.80 -6.38
CA ASP A 58 -9.18 -5.20 -6.55
C ASP A 58 -9.12 -5.92 -5.19
N ALA A 59 -8.71 -5.20 -4.15
CA ALA A 59 -8.71 -5.69 -2.77
C ALA A 59 -9.15 -4.61 -1.78
N THR A 60 -9.80 -5.04 -0.70
CA THR A 60 -10.13 -4.19 0.45
C THR A 60 -9.67 -4.87 1.73
N LEU A 61 -8.77 -4.22 2.47
CA LEU A 61 -8.34 -4.65 3.81
C LEU A 61 -9.13 -3.86 4.84
N THR A 62 -9.72 -4.55 5.82
CA THR A 62 -10.37 -3.93 6.98
C THR A 62 -9.58 -4.27 8.23
N LEU A 63 -8.93 -3.25 8.80
CA LEU A 63 -7.90 -3.41 9.83
C LEU A 63 -7.79 -2.17 10.73
N SER A 64 -7.17 -2.31 11.89
CA SER A 64 -6.70 -1.18 12.71
C SER A 64 -5.33 -0.68 12.21
N LYS A 65 -4.93 0.53 12.62
CA LYS A 65 -3.55 1.00 12.39
C LYS A 65 -2.50 0.04 12.90
N ARG A 66 -2.73 -0.59 14.05
CA ARG A 66 -1.78 -1.55 14.64
C ARG A 66 -1.60 -2.77 13.73
N GLN A 67 -2.71 -3.33 13.24
CA GLN A 67 -2.68 -4.44 12.30
C GLN A 67 -2.01 -4.03 10.97
N LEU A 68 -2.24 -2.81 10.49
CA LEU A 68 -1.57 -2.29 9.28
C LEU A 68 -0.05 -2.28 9.47
N LEU A 69 0.44 -1.73 10.58
CA LEU A 69 1.87 -1.71 10.90
C LEU A 69 2.44 -3.12 11.06
N GLY A 70 1.68 -4.03 11.66
CA GLY A 70 2.07 -5.44 11.78
C GLY A 70 2.21 -6.11 10.42
N ALA A 71 1.22 -5.93 9.54
CA ALA A 71 1.25 -6.49 8.20
C ALA A 71 2.43 -5.95 7.38
N LEU A 72 2.68 -4.63 7.43
CA LEU A 72 3.81 -3.99 6.74
C LEU A 72 5.18 -4.38 7.31
N SER A 73 5.25 -4.82 8.56
CA SER A 73 6.48 -5.31 9.20
C SER A 73 6.69 -6.83 9.05
N GLY A 74 5.85 -7.50 8.26
CA GLY A 74 6.00 -8.92 7.92
C GLY A 74 5.27 -9.88 8.85
N GLN A 75 4.36 -9.39 9.71
CA GLN A 75 3.51 -10.28 10.53
C GLN A 75 2.40 -10.96 9.72
N GLY A 76 2.26 -10.62 8.43
CA GLY A 76 1.20 -11.14 7.56
C GLY A 76 -0.16 -10.52 7.85
N LEU A 77 -1.20 -11.03 7.19
CA LEU A 77 -2.56 -10.50 7.31
C LEU A 77 -3.32 -11.05 8.53
N GLY A 78 -2.96 -12.22 9.07
CA GLY A 78 -3.51 -12.70 10.34
C GLY A 78 -5.04 -12.71 10.38
N ASP A 79 -5.63 -11.92 11.29
CA ASP A 79 -7.06 -11.74 11.50
C ASP A 79 -7.68 -10.55 10.73
N ILE A 80 -6.91 -9.95 9.81
CA ILE A 80 -7.39 -8.86 8.95
C ILE A 80 -8.41 -9.41 7.96
N THR A 81 -9.57 -8.76 7.89
CA THR A 81 -10.58 -9.10 6.89
C THR A 81 -10.14 -8.58 5.52
N VAL A 82 -10.10 -9.47 4.53
CA VAL A 82 -9.82 -9.16 3.13
C VAL A 82 -11.07 -9.42 2.30
N ALA A 83 -11.41 -8.50 1.42
CA ALA A 83 -12.41 -8.70 0.37
C ALA A 83 -11.77 -8.45 -1.00
N GLY A 84 -12.11 -9.28 -1.99
CA GLY A 84 -11.49 -9.23 -3.31
C GLY A 84 -10.29 -10.16 -3.42
N ASP A 85 -9.26 -9.74 -4.16
CA ASP A 85 -8.05 -10.52 -4.42
C ASP A 85 -7.03 -10.37 -3.27
N GLU A 86 -6.81 -11.46 -2.53
CA GLU A 86 -5.89 -11.50 -1.39
C GLU A 86 -4.41 -11.34 -1.80
N ASP A 87 -4.07 -11.63 -3.05
CA ASP A 87 -2.69 -11.59 -3.53
C ASP A 87 -2.20 -10.15 -3.77
N VAL A 88 -3.11 -9.18 -3.90
CA VAL A 88 -2.78 -7.76 -4.15
C VAL A 88 -1.87 -7.18 -3.06
N PHE A 89 -2.08 -7.55 -1.80
CA PHE A 89 -1.22 -7.08 -0.72
C PHE A 89 0.20 -7.66 -0.83
N GLY A 90 0.33 -8.94 -1.18
CA GLY A 90 1.62 -9.57 -1.45
C GLY A 90 2.33 -8.95 -2.64
N ARG A 91 1.59 -8.63 -3.71
CA ARG A 91 2.11 -7.91 -4.89
C ARG A 91 2.66 -6.54 -4.50
N LEU A 92 1.95 -5.76 -3.67
CA LEU A 92 2.46 -4.49 -3.16
C LEU A 92 3.81 -4.69 -2.45
N LEU A 93 3.88 -5.61 -1.47
CA LEU A 93 5.11 -5.86 -0.71
C LEU A 93 6.28 -6.29 -1.60
N ALA A 94 6.01 -7.12 -2.62
CA ALA A 94 7.03 -7.59 -3.55
C ALA A 94 7.61 -6.48 -4.46
N LEU A 95 6.92 -5.34 -4.57
CA LEU A 95 7.35 -4.18 -5.34
C LEU A 95 8.07 -3.12 -4.48
N LEU A 96 8.17 -3.32 -3.17
CA LEU A 96 8.88 -2.39 -2.29
C LEU A 96 10.37 -2.77 -2.20
N VAL A 97 11.24 -1.76 -2.30
CA VAL A 97 12.68 -1.88 -2.05
C VAL A 97 13.03 -1.42 -0.65
N THR A 98 13.98 -2.10 -0.03
CA THR A 98 14.61 -1.61 1.21
C THR A 98 15.84 -0.78 0.84
N PRO A 99 15.89 0.53 1.18
CA PRO A 99 17.06 1.35 0.91
C PRO A 99 18.28 0.84 1.67
N ASP A 100 19.47 0.85 1.04
CA ASP A 100 20.73 0.56 1.75
C ASP A 100 21.21 1.82 2.51
N PRO A 101 21.19 1.82 3.86
CA PRO A 101 21.68 2.95 4.63
C PRO A 101 23.20 3.14 4.54
N ARG A 102 23.93 2.15 4.00
CA ARG A 102 25.39 2.18 3.80
C ARG A 102 25.77 2.39 2.33
N PHE A 103 24.91 3.05 1.56
CA PHE A 103 25.21 3.41 0.18
C PHE A 103 26.56 4.14 0.09
N ALA A 104 27.30 3.90 -0.98
CA ALA A 104 28.60 4.51 -1.19
C ALA A 104 28.45 6.03 -1.31
N ILE A 105 29.16 6.78 -0.45
CA ILE A 105 29.07 8.25 -0.42
C ILE A 105 30.16 8.87 -1.31
N VAL A 106 31.38 8.33 -1.27
CA VAL A 106 32.57 8.89 -1.95
C VAL A 106 33.09 8.03 -3.08
N THR A 107 32.46 6.89 -3.35
CA THR A 107 32.76 6.00 -4.48
C THR A 107 31.47 5.71 -5.26
N PRO A 108 31.54 5.51 -6.58
CA PRO A 108 30.45 4.88 -7.34
C PRO A 108 30.12 3.48 -6.80
#